data_AF-A0A0P8AQP5-F1
#
_entry.id   AF-A0A0P8AQP5-F1
#
_cell.length_a   1.000
_cell.length_b   1.000
_cell.length_c   1.000
_cell.angle_alpha   90.00
_cell.angle_beta   90.00
_cell.angle_gamma   90.00
#
_symmetry.space_group_name_H-M   'P 1'
#
loop_
_entity.id
_entity.type
_entity.pdbx_description
1 polymer ?
#
loop_
_entity_poly.entity_id
_entity_poly.type
_entity_poly.pdbx_seq_one_letter_code
_entity_poly.pdbx_strand_id
1 'polypeptide(L)' 'MADINSPVEIGVTTGPIRGSRKVYVGARTGSGIRVAMREIDLEGGEPSVRVYDTSGPYTDPEAHIDINAGLAPLRR' A
#
# COMPACT_ATOMS: atom_id res chain seq x y z
N MET A 1 -2.13 -7.44 15.40
CA MET A 1 -2.58 -8.54 14.53
C MET A 1 -3.56 -7.92 13.54
N ALA A 2 -3.28 -8.05 12.25
CA ALA A 2 -4.11 -7.50 11.18
C ALA A 2 -4.87 -8.67 10.55
N ASP A 3 -6.06 -8.94 11.08
CA ASP A 3 -7.02 -9.88 10.50
C ASP A 3 -8.35 -9.13 10.39
N ILE A 4 -8.55 -8.45 9.25
CA ILE A 4 -9.84 -7.88 8.86
C ILE A 4 -10.37 -8.72 7.70
N ASN A 5 -11.22 -9.68 8.08
CA ASN A 5 -12.25 -10.41 7.34
C ASN A 5 -12.16 -10.39 5.79
N SER A 6 -11.60 -11.46 5.21
CA SER A 6 -11.85 -11.83 3.81
C SER A 6 -12.75 -13.07 3.77
N PRO A 7 -13.80 -13.14 2.92
CA PRO A 7 -14.74 -14.26 2.83
C PRO A 7 -14.17 -15.50 2.11
N VAL A 8 -12.88 -15.51 1.80
CA VAL A 8 -12.16 -16.63 1.17
C VAL A 8 -11.24 -17.25 2.22
N GLU A 9 -11.26 -18.57 2.36
CA GLU A 9 -10.58 -19.37 3.42
C GLU A 9 -9.04 -19.27 3.42
N ILE A 10 -8.46 -18.48 2.51
CA ILE A 10 -7.04 -18.12 2.53
C ILE A 10 -6.93 -16.81 3.31
N GLY A 11 -6.56 -16.89 4.59
CA GLY A 11 -6.25 -15.73 5.41
C GLY A 11 -5.03 -14.97 4.83
N VAL A 12 -5.30 -13.93 4.05
CA VAL A 12 -4.26 -13.03 3.53
C VAL A 12 -4.17 -11.82 4.44
N THR A 13 -2.98 -11.54 4.97
CA THR A 13 -2.73 -10.34 5.76
C THR A 13 -2.89 -9.10 4.87
N THR A 14 -3.82 -8.23 5.25
CA THR A 14 -4.09 -6.97 4.59
C THR A 14 -4.07 -5.82 5.59
N GLY A 15 -4.10 -4.59 5.06
CA GLY A 15 -4.13 -3.37 5.84
C GLY A 15 -2.75 -2.73 6.03
N PRO A 16 -2.71 -1.49 6.56
CA PRO A 16 -1.47 -0.73 6.68
C PRO A 16 -0.39 -1.45 7.49
N ILE A 17 0.85 -1.39 7.01
CA ILE A 17 2.02 -1.84 7.80
C ILE A 17 2.15 -0.91 9.01
N ARG A 18 2.07 -1.48 10.21
CA ARG A 18 2.08 -0.73 11.48
C ARG A 18 3.21 0.29 11.54
N GLY A 19 2.88 1.50 11.98
CA GLY A 19 3.84 2.61 12.09
C GLY A 19 4.21 3.24 10.75
N SER A 20 3.48 2.91 9.67
CA SER A 20 3.67 3.55 8.38
C SER A 20 2.36 3.73 7.62
N ARG A 21 2.38 4.64 6.64
CA ARG A 21 1.28 4.85 5.70
C ARG A 21 1.75 4.65 4.26
N LYS A 22 0.90 4.08 3.40
CA LYS A 22 1.14 4.02 1.96
C LYS A 22 1.15 5.44 1.40
N VAL A 23 2.10 5.74 0.52
CA VAL A 23 2.11 6.95 -0.28
C VAL A 23 2.48 6.63 -1.72
N TYR A 24 2.15 7.54 -2.63
CA TYR A 24 2.37 7.38 -4.06
C TYR A 24 3.15 8.58 -4.61
N VAL A 25 4.32 8.33 -5.19
CA VAL A 25 5.16 9.36 -5.79
C VAL A 25 4.93 9.38 -7.29
N GLY A 26 4.46 10.51 -7.81
CA GLY A 26 4.26 10.70 -9.26
C GLY A 26 5.58 10.65 -10.03
N ALA A 27 5.58 9.95 -11.18
CA ALA A 27 6.69 9.97 -12.11
C ALA A 27 6.89 11.37 -12.70
N ARG A 28 8.15 11.79 -12.82
CA ARG A 28 8.51 13.12 -13.34
C ARG A 28 8.23 13.30 -14.84
N THR A 29 8.02 12.20 -15.55
CA THR A 29 7.80 12.17 -17.00
C THR A 29 6.40 12.59 -17.43
N GLY A 30 5.47 12.81 -16.48
CA GLY A 30 4.07 13.12 -16.81
C GLY A 30 3.27 11.92 -17.32
N SER A 31 3.80 10.70 -17.22
CA SER A 31 3.15 9.47 -17.70
C SER A 31 1.91 9.04 -16.89
N GLY A 32 1.54 9.78 -15.85
CA GLY A 32 0.50 9.38 -14.88
C GLY A 32 0.91 8.22 -13.97
N ILE A 33 2.11 7.66 -14.14
CA ILE A 33 2.63 6.59 -13.28
C ILE A 33 2.83 7.12 -11.86
N ARG A 34 2.38 6.35 -10.88
CA ARG A 34 2.58 6.61 -9.46
C ARG A 34 3.30 5.43 -8.82
N VAL A 35 4.47 5.67 -8.25
CA VAL A 35 5.32 4.66 -7.61
C VAL A 35 4.92 4.53 -6.14
N ALA A 36 4.61 3.30 -5.72
CA ALA A 36 4.26 3.00 -4.34
C ALA A 36 5.48 3.11 -3.43
N MET A 37 5.31 3.84 -2.33
CA MET A 37 6.27 3.98 -1.24
C MET A 37 5.48 3.89 0.08
N ARG A 38 6.17 3.87 1.21
CA ARG A 38 5.56 4.10 2.52
C ARG A 38 6.35 5.11 3.32
N GLU A 39 5.67 5.86 4.16
CA GLU A 39 6.26 6.84 5.07
C GLU A 39 6.12 6.37 6.50
N ILE A 40 7.22 6.49 7.26
CA ILE A 40 7.33 6.18 8.68
C ILE A 40 7.52 7.52 9.40
N ASP A 41 6.58 7.85 10.28
CA ASP A 41 6.70 9.05 11.11
C ASP A 41 7.77 8.82 12.18
N LEU A 42 8.63 9.81 12.36
CA LEU A 42 9.67 9.82 13.39
C LEU A 42 9.23 10.68 14.56
N GLU A 43 9.77 10.39 15.74
CA GLU A 43 9.66 11.27 16.89
C GLU A 43 10.67 12.42 16.78
N GLY A 44 10.47 13.49 17.56
CA GLY A 44 11.42 14.62 17.61
C GLY A 44 11.24 15.68 16.52
N GLY A 45 10.18 15.60 15.72
CA GLY A 45 9.84 16.62 14.71
C GLY A 45 10.60 16.50 13.39
N GLU A 46 11.40 15.45 13.23
CA GLU A 46 12.04 15.13 11.95
C GLU A 46 11.01 14.76 10.88
N PRO A 47 11.26 15.05 9.60
CA PRO A 47 10.40 14.61 8.52
C PRO A 47 10.26 13.09 8.46
N SER A 48 9.08 12.60 8.04
CA SER A 48 8.84 11.16 7.89
C SER A 48 9.87 10.52 6.95
N VAL A 49 10.37 9.34 7.32
CA VAL A 49 11.29 8.57 6.47
C VAL A 49 10.47 7.84 5.40
N ARG A 50 10.78 8.13 4.14
CA ARG A 50 10.18 7.45 2.99
C ARG A 50 11.02 6.25 2.59
N VAL A 51 10.39 5.08 2.52
CA VAL A 51 11.03 3.83 2.09
C VAL A 51 10.25 3.18 0.95
N TYR A 52 10.95 2.36 0.17
CA TYR A 52 10.32 1.57 -0.89
C TYR A 52 9.30 0.59 -0.31
N ASP A 53 8.20 0.38 -1.03
CA ASP A 53 7.10 -0.47 -0.57
C ASP A 53 6.63 -1.45 -1.66
N THR A 54 7.02 -2.72 -1.51
CA THR A 54 6.67 -3.82 -2.42
C THR A 54 5.32 -4.47 -2.11
N SER A 55 4.64 -4.07 -1.04
CA SER A 55 3.41 -4.74 -0.59
C SER A 55 2.21 -4.53 -1.53
N GLY A 56 2.28 -3.58 -2.45
CA GLY A 56 1.21 -3.32 -3.41
C GLY A 56 -0.12 -2.89 -2.76
N PRO A 57 -1.27 -3.12 -3.40
CA PRO A 57 -2.58 -2.73 -2.88
C PRO A 57 -2.94 -3.38 -1.54
N TYR A 58 -2.30 -4.49 -1.15
CA TYR A 58 -2.66 -5.23 0.07
C TYR A 58 -2.49 -4.42 1.37
N THR A 59 -1.68 -3.36 1.37
CA THR A 59 -1.51 -2.48 2.54
C THR A 59 -2.02 -1.06 2.30
N ASP A 60 -2.69 -0.83 1.18
CA ASP A 60 -3.36 0.43 0.90
C ASP A 60 -4.77 0.38 1.53
N PRO A 61 -5.10 1.25 2.51
CA PRO A 61 -6.42 1.24 3.14
C PRO A 61 -7.57 1.56 2.17
N GLU A 62 -7.26 2.17 1.02
CA GLU A 62 -8.27 2.52 0.00
C GLU A 62 -8.47 1.40 -1.04
N ALA A 63 -7.68 0.33 -0.98
CA ALA A 63 -7.79 -0.78 -1.92
C ALA A 63 -8.76 -1.86 -1.42
N HIS A 64 -9.71 -2.24 -2.28
CA HIS A 64 -10.54 -3.41 -2.05
C HIS A 64 -9.84 -4.67 -2.63
N ILE A 65 -9.54 -5.65 -1.77
CA ILE A 65 -8.87 -6.88 -2.16
C ILE A 65 -9.89 -8.00 -2.37
N ASP A 66 -10.01 -8.44 -3.62
CA ASP A 66 -10.71 -9.67 -3.99
C ASP A 66 -9.75 -10.56 -4.78
N ILE A 67 -9.37 -11.68 -4.17
CA ILE A 67 -8.41 -12.63 -4.76
C ILE A 67 -8.99 -13.29 -6.02
N ASN A 68 -10.31 -13.52 -6.07
CA ASN A 68 -10.96 -14.16 -7.21
C ASN A 68 -11.04 -13.21 -8.42
N ALA A 69 -11.19 -11.91 -8.17
CA ALA A 69 -11.21 -10.89 -9.21
C ALA A 69 -9.79 -10.45 -9.66
N GLY A 70 -8.79 -10.64 -8.80
CA GLY A 70 -7.44 -10.14 -9.01
C GLY A 70 -7.28 -8.64 -8.73
N LEU A 71 -6.07 -8.12 -8.90
CA LEU A 71 -5.77 -6.72 -8.67
C LEU A 71 -6.13 -5.83 -9.87
N ALA A 72 -6.37 -4.54 -9.60
CA ALA A 72 -6.61 -3.53 -10.63
C ALA A 72 -5.45 -3.50 -11.67
N PRO A 73 -5.74 -3.61 -12.97
CA PRO A 73 -4.71 -3.74 -14.00
C PRO A 73 -4.15 -2.37 -14.42
N LEU A 74 -3.30 -1.78 -13.59
CA LEU A 74 -2.77 -0.41 -13.76
C LEU A 74 -1.85 -0.20 -15.00
N ARG A 75 -1.53 -1.24 -15.78
CA ARG A 75 -0.46 -1.22 -16.78
C ARG A 75 -0.81 -1.93 -18.10
N ARG A 76 -2.09 -1.89 -18.49
CA ARG A 76 -2.49 -2.39 -19.82
C ARG A 76 -2.10 -1.43 -20.94
#